data_AF-A0A4V1UXZ7-F1
#
_entry.id   AF-A0A4V1UXZ7-F1
#
_cell.length_a   1.000
_cell.length_b   1.000
_cell.length_c   1.000
_cell.angle_alpha   90.00
_cell.angle_beta   90.00
_cell.angle_gamma   90.00
#
_symmetry.space_group_name_H-M   'P 1'
#
loop_
_entity.id
_entity.type
_entity.pdbx_description
1 polymer ?
#
loop_
_entity_poly.entity_id
_entity_poly.type
_entity_poly.pdbx_seq_one_letter_code
_entity_poly.pdbx_strand_id
1 'polypeptide(L)'
;MSLRSAMRKAAGLLIELPPEDENARHDDLNDMPDMEMPLDPSAQTTPRTVEDIVREADGPNLDEIKVEEQEAGSSPRSFVNGNQLDFSAIYQAAKLPLPAFGAEQILEAINGLPADLPLETRRATVRSLLNSLGKSLGATPESVVADASRKLAALNSFAGYMERKTSESVSVFEREIADFESQIEARRAGIEAARSELAKVTRGCESESDKLDDVLEFFSLDVYPSKNTPPAGSEAA
;
A
#
# COMPACT_ATOMS: atom_id res chain seq x y z
N MET A 1 -13.10 0.08 -6.80
CA MET A 1 -12.86 1.49 -7.19
C MET A 1 -11.47 1.87 -6.69
N SER A 2 -10.57 2.37 -7.54
CA SER A 2 -9.22 2.77 -7.13
C SER A 2 -9.24 4.10 -6.35
N LEU A 3 -8.41 4.23 -5.31
CA LEU A 3 -8.25 5.46 -4.50
C LEU A 3 -7.98 6.71 -5.37
N ARG A 4 -7.24 6.56 -6.47
CA ARG A 4 -7.01 7.64 -7.44
C ARG A 4 -8.30 8.10 -8.14
N SER A 5 -9.24 7.18 -8.38
CA SER A 5 -10.55 7.51 -8.94
C SER A 5 -11.44 8.23 -7.91
N ALA A 6 -11.28 7.93 -6.61
CA ALA A 6 -12.00 8.62 -5.55
C ALA A 6 -11.47 10.06 -5.37
N MET A 7 -10.15 10.26 -5.41
CA MET A 7 -9.51 11.58 -5.41
C MET A 7 -9.98 12.47 -6.57
N ARG A 8 -9.89 11.97 -7.82
CA ARG A 8 -10.32 12.75 -9.00
C ARG A 8 -11.82 13.09 -8.96
N LYS A 9 -12.64 12.22 -8.36
CA LYS A 9 -14.07 12.45 -8.17
C LYS A 9 -14.36 13.43 -7.02
N ALA A 10 -13.55 13.41 -5.97
CA ALA A 10 -13.65 14.36 -4.86
C ALA A 10 -13.19 15.76 -5.25
N ALA A 11 -12.13 15.87 -6.06
CA ALA A 11 -11.57 17.15 -6.50
C ALA A 11 -12.52 17.93 -7.43
N GLY A 12 -13.24 17.22 -8.31
CA GLY A 12 -14.29 17.80 -9.17
C GLY A 12 -15.69 17.90 -8.53
N LEU A 13 -15.82 17.70 -7.21
CA LEU A 13 -17.10 17.79 -6.53
C LEU A 13 -17.48 19.28 -6.33
N LEU A 14 -18.61 19.68 -6.89
CA LEU A 14 -19.19 21.01 -6.67
C LEU A 14 -19.86 21.05 -5.29
N ILE A 15 -19.47 22.04 -4.48
CA ILE A 15 -20.04 22.25 -3.15
C ILE A 15 -20.83 23.56 -3.17
N GLU A 16 -22.12 23.47 -2.84
CA GLU A 16 -22.96 24.63 -2.59
C GLU A 16 -22.72 25.14 -1.18
N LEU A 17 -22.02 26.28 -1.10
CA LEU A 17 -21.76 27.01 0.13
C LEU A 17 -22.91 27.99 0.40
N PRO A 18 -23.31 28.17 1.67
CA PRO A 18 -24.23 29.24 2.02
C PRO A 18 -23.59 30.61 1.75
N PRO A 19 -24.39 31.66 1.47
CA PRO A 19 -23.85 33.01 1.31
C PRO A 19 -23.14 33.46 2.60
N GLU A 20 -21.97 34.09 2.46
CA GLU A 20 -21.28 34.73 3.57
C GLU A 20 -22.12 35.92 4.05
N ASP A 21 -22.50 35.94 5.33
CA ASP A 21 -23.11 37.12 5.94
C ASP A 21 -22.04 38.22 6.09
N GLU A 22 -21.83 39.01 5.04
CA GLU A 22 -20.96 40.19 5.06
C GLU A 22 -21.48 41.33 5.97
N ASN A 23 -22.64 41.18 6.62
CA ASN A 23 -23.29 42.27 7.38
C ASN A 23 -22.95 42.36 8.87
N ALA A 24 -21.88 41.72 9.36
CA ALA A 24 -21.47 41.84 10.77
C ALA A 24 -20.54 43.05 11.07
N ARG A 25 -20.62 44.13 10.27
CA ARG A 25 -19.96 45.41 10.56
C ARG A 25 -20.90 46.58 10.26
N HIS A 26 -21.75 46.89 11.23
CA HIS A 26 -22.24 48.26 11.41
C HIS A 26 -22.29 48.59 12.90
N ASP A 27 -21.24 49.29 13.34
CA ASP A 27 -21.27 50.15 14.52
C ASP A 27 -22.29 51.28 14.30
N ASP A 28 -22.99 51.61 15.39
CA ASP A 28 -23.55 52.92 15.75
C ASP A 28 -24.39 53.69 14.70
N LEU A 29 -25.70 53.83 14.96
CA LEU A 29 -26.38 55.11 15.22
C LEU A 29 -27.92 55.03 15.06
N ASN A 30 -28.57 55.76 15.96
CA ASN A 30 -29.95 56.21 16.02
C ASN A 30 -30.78 56.29 14.71
N ASP A 31 -32.09 56.14 14.93
CA ASP A 31 -33.24 56.83 14.30
C ASP A 31 -34.13 55.99 13.35
N MET A 32 -35.44 56.06 13.58
CA MET A 32 -36.55 55.36 12.90
C MET A 32 -36.79 55.90 11.45
N PRO A 33 -37.80 55.49 10.63
CA PRO A 33 -38.87 54.46 10.74
C PRO A 33 -39.01 53.54 9.50
N ASP A 34 -40.03 52.65 9.53
CA ASP A 34 -40.55 51.78 8.46
C ASP A 34 -40.13 52.14 7.02
N MET A 35 -39.30 51.29 6.41
CA MET A 35 -39.04 51.30 4.97
C MET A 35 -39.08 49.85 4.47
N GLU A 36 -39.94 49.63 3.48
CA GLU A 36 -40.21 48.34 2.83
C GLU A 36 -38.92 47.59 2.50
N MET A 37 -38.80 46.34 2.98
CA MET A 37 -37.71 45.45 2.58
C MET A 37 -37.83 45.16 1.08
N PRO A 38 -36.82 45.51 0.26
CA PRO A 38 -36.65 44.86 -1.02
C PRO A 38 -36.21 43.42 -0.71
N LEU A 39 -37.06 42.45 -1.05
CA LEU A 39 -36.66 41.07 -1.14
C LEU A 39 -35.64 40.97 -2.28
N ASP A 40 -34.35 41.09 -1.96
CA ASP A 40 -33.26 40.81 -2.90
C ASP A 40 -33.24 39.30 -3.21
N PRO A 41 -33.62 38.85 -4.41
CA PRO A 41 -33.72 37.44 -4.74
C PRO A 41 -32.44 36.95 -5.45
N SER A 42 -31.26 37.28 -4.91
CA SER A 42 -29.99 36.90 -5.56
C SER A 42 -28.81 36.79 -4.58
N ALA A 43 -28.98 36.07 -3.48
CA ALA A 43 -27.83 35.41 -2.85
C ALA A 43 -27.42 34.22 -3.73
N GLN A 44 -26.70 34.50 -4.83
CA GLN A 44 -26.14 33.47 -5.70
C GLN A 44 -25.06 32.71 -4.91
N THR A 45 -25.42 31.53 -4.41
CA THR A 45 -24.45 30.54 -3.92
C THR A 45 -23.60 30.10 -5.10
N THR A 46 -22.44 30.72 -5.31
CA THR A 46 -21.53 30.29 -6.38
C THR A 46 -20.97 28.93 -5.98
N PRO A 47 -21.21 27.87 -6.78
CA PRO A 47 -20.68 26.55 -6.44
C PRO A 47 -19.15 26.61 -6.58
N ARG A 48 -18.43 26.32 -5.49
CA ARG A 48 -16.96 26.28 -5.48
C ARG A 48 -16.49 24.83 -5.60
N THR A 49 -15.33 24.63 -6.24
CA THR A 49 -14.72 23.30 -6.32
C THR A 49 -13.96 23.00 -5.03
N VAL A 50 -13.77 21.70 -4.74
CA VAL A 50 -12.95 21.27 -3.59
C VAL A 50 -11.50 21.77 -3.73
N GLU A 51 -10.98 21.84 -4.96
CA GLU A 51 -9.63 22.36 -5.23
C GLU A 51 -9.51 23.84 -4.85
N ASP A 52 -10.50 24.66 -5.20
CA ASP A 52 -10.52 26.09 -4.85
C ASP A 52 -10.61 26.30 -3.33
N ILE A 53 -11.45 25.51 -2.66
CA ILE A 53 -11.61 25.56 -1.19
C ILE A 53 -10.30 25.21 -0.49
N VAL A 54 -9.59 24.17 -0.95
CA VAL A 54 -8.32 23.73 -0.34
C VAL A 54 -7.20 24.73 -0.56
N ARG A 55 -7.20 25.40 -1.72
CA ARG A 55 -6.19 26.39 -2.09
C ARG A 55 -6.29 27.67 -1.27
N GLU A 56 -7.51 28.03 -0.88
CA GLU A 56 -7.77 29.22 -0.06
C GLU A 56 -7.67 28.95 1.45
N ALA A 57 -7.88 27.70 1.88
CA ALA A 57 -7.74 27.30 3.27
C ALA A 57 -6.27 27.25 3.73
N ASP A 58 -5.99 27.71 4.95
CA ASP A 58 -4.65 27.66 5.54
C ASP A 58 -4.09 26.23 5.60
N GLY A 59 -2.96 25.96 4.95
CA GLY A 59 -2.22 24.69 5.00
C GLY A 59 -1.74 24.19 3.62
N PRO A 60 -1.23 22.94 3.54
CA PRO A 60 -0.62 22.43 2.31
C PRO A 60 -1.65 22.16 1.20
N ASN A 61 -1.24 22.40 -0.05
CA ASN A 61 -2.06 22.08 -1.21
C ASN A 61 -2.10 20.55 -1.46
N LEU A 62 -3.12 20.07 -2.19
CA LEU A 62 -3.30 18.63 -2.46
C LEU A 62 -2.08 17.97 -3.12
N ASP A 63 -1.37 18.70 -3.97
CA ASP A 63 -0.18 18.21 -4.69
C ASP A 63 1.11 18.22 -3.84
N GLU A 64 1.12 19.00 -2.77
CA GLU A 64 2.24 19.14 -1.83
C GLU A 64 2.20 18.06 -0.75
N ILE A 65 1.05 17.42 -0.55
CA ILE A 65 0.87 16.35 0.44
C ILE A 65 1.58 15.10 -0.06
N LYS A 66 2.79 14.90 0.46
CA LYS A 66 3.60 13.71 0.23
C LYS A 66 3.96 13.11 1.58
N VAL A 67 3.64 11.83 1.74
CA VAL A 67 4.17 11.05 2.86
C VAL A 67 5.60 10.68 2.47
N GLU A 68 6.56 11.47 2.94
CA GLU A 68 7.98 11.29 2.64
C GLU A 68 8.60 10.17 3.47
N GLU A 69 9.51 9.46 2.82
CA GLU A 69 10.20 8.27 3.29
C GLU A 69 11.12 8.53 4.51
N GLN A 70 11.49 9.81 4.72
CA GLN A 70 12.40 10.24 5.79
C GLN A 70 11.73 10.41 7.17
N GLU A 71 10.44 10.72 7.24
CA GLU A 71 9.71 10.83 8.52
C GLU A 71 8.99 9.52 8.90
N ALA A 72 8.75 8.67 7.90
CA ALA A 72 8.33 7.28 8.01
C ALA A 72 9.47 6.37 8.52
N GLY A 73 10.09 6.72 9.66
CA GLY A 73 11.33 6.12 10.19
C GLY A 73 11.53 4.65 9.79
N SER A 74 12.41 4.42 8.81
CA SER A 74 13.02 3.17 8.30
C SER A 74 12.13 1.93 8.10
N SER A 75 10.87 1.90 8.50
CA SER A 75 10.05 0.69 8.55
C SER A 75 8.56 1.01 8.46
N PRO A 76 7.81 0.35 7.55
CA PRO A 76 6.38 0.54 7.42
C PRO A 76 5.59 0.06 8.66
N ARG A 77 6.25 -0.62 9.61
CA ARG A 77 5.69 -1.00 10.91
C ARG A 77 5.32 0.20 11.78
N SER A 78 5.90 1.37 11.54
CA SER A 78 5.59 2.58 12.30
C SER A 78 4.16 3.10 12.07
N PHE A 79 3.49 2.65 11.00
CA PHE A 79 2.09 3.01 10.66
C PHE A 79 1.09 1.91 10.99
N VAL A 80 1.52 0.86 11.69
CA VAL A 80 0.67 -0.28 12.03
C VAL A 80 0.67 -0.43 13.55
N ASN A 81 -0.48 -0.15 14.16
CA ASN A 81 -0.72 -0.43 15.57
C ASN A 81 -1.35 -1.83 15.70
N GLY A 82 -0.50 -2.84 15.89
CA GLY A 82 -0.91 -4.25 15.94
C GLY A 82 -1.33 -4.77 14.56
N ASN A 83 -2.64 -4.95 14.36
CA ASN A 83 -3.22 -5.39 13.08
C ASN A 83 -3.96 -4.26 12.34
N GLN A 84 -3.98 -3.04 12.90
CA GLN A 84 -4.71 -1.92 12.32
C GLN A 84 -3.73 -0.84 11.86
N LEU A 85 -4.15 -0.13 10.81
CA LEU A 85 -3.44 1.01 10.27
C LEU A 85 -3.63 2.21 11.20
N ASP A 86 -2.54 2.84 11.59
CA ASP A 86 -2.56 4.07 12.38
C ASP A 86 -2.70 5.28 11.45
N PHE A 87 -3.93 5.73 11.26
CA PHE A 87 -4.25 6.89 10.44
C PHE A 87 -3.68 8.19 11.03
N SER A 88 -3.55 8.29 12.35
CA SER A 88 -2.96 9.45 13.00
C SER A 88 -1.49 9.59 12.60
N ALA A 89 -0.75 8.49 12.63
CA ALA A 89 0.63 8.46 12.18
C ALA A 89 0.77 8.84 10.69
N ILE A 90 -0.16 8.41 9.82
CA ILE A 90 -0.16 8.80 8.41
C ILE A 90 -0.39 10.30 8.24
N TYR A 91 -1.37 10.86 8.93
CA TYR A 91 -1.67 12.29 8.85
C TYR A 91 -0.54 13.16 9.39
N GLN A 92 0.13 12.70 10.46
CA GLN A 92 1.33 13.36 11.00
C GLN A 92 2.49 13.32 10.01
N ALA A 93 2.76 12.17 9.39
CA ALA A 93 3.81 12.04 8.38
C ALA A 93 3.51 12.84 7.09
N ALA A 94 2.24 13.15 6.83
CA ALA A 94 1.80 14.05 5.77
C ALA A 94 1.81 15.54 6.19
N LYS A 95 2.24 15.85 7.42
CA LYS A 95 2.30 17.21 7.98
C LYS A 95 0.97 17.96 7.89
N LEU A 96 -0.13 17.24 8.06
CA LEU A 96 -1.45 17.85 8.02
C LEU A 96 -1.67 18.72 9.27
N PRO A 97 -2.35 19.88 9.14
CA PRO A 97 -2.78 20.65 10.29
C PRO A 97 -3.76 19.82 11.13
N LEU A 98 -3.71 19.94 12.45
CA LEU A 98 -4.67 19.31 13.37
C LEU A 98 -5.77 20.33 13.72
N PRO A 99 -6.92 20.33 13.02
CA PRO A 99 -8.02 21.19 13.39
C PRO A 99 -8.61 20.77 14.74
N ALA A 100 -9.07 21.73 15.54
CA ALA A 100 -9.80 21.46 16.78
C ALA A 100 -11.12 20.70 16.53
N PHE A 101 -11.71 20.89 15.36
CA PHE A 101 -12.88 20.18 14.87
C PHE A 101 -12.78 20.01 13.35
N GLY A 102 -12.67 18.77 12.87
CA GLY A 102 -12.44 18.44 11.47
C GLY A 102 -13.33 17.31 10.95
N ALA A 103 -12.89 16.68 9.87
CA ALA A 103 -13.62 15.66 9.15
C ALA A 103 -14.00 14.43 10.00
N GLU A 104 -13.14 14.05 10.96
CA GLU A 104 -13.39 12.88 11.82
C GLU A 104 -14.56 13.12 12.78
N GLN A 105 -14.63 14.32 13.38
CA GLN A 105 -15.74 14.70 14.27
C GLN A 105 -17.06 14.81 13.49
N ILE A 106 -17.00 15.25 12.24
CA ILE A 106 -18.18 15.29 11.36
C ILE A 106 -18.60 13.89 10.92
N LEU A 107 -17.65 12.99 10.66
CA LEU A 107 -17.95 11.59 10.37
C LEU A 107 -18.64 10.93 11.57
N GLU A 108 -18.15 11.17 12.79
CA GLU A 108 -18.77 10.68 14.02
C GLU A 108 -20.19 11.23 14.18
N ALA A 109 -20.38 12.54 13.98
CA ALA A 109 -21.71 13.16 14.03
C ALA A 109 -22.66 12.57 12.98
N ILE A 110 -22.19 12.33 11.75
CA ILE A 110 -22.99 11.71 10.69
C ILE A 110 -23.38 10.26 11.06
N ASN A 111 -22.46 9.50 11.63
CA ASN A 111 -22.71 8.11 12.04
C ASN A 111 -23.61 8.01 13.27
N GLY A 112 -23.67 9.07 14.09
CA GLY A 112 -24.61 9.18 15.20
C GLY A 112 -26.05 9.48 14.77
N LEU A 113 -26.28 9.89 13.53
CA LEU A 113 -27.64 10.12 13.00
C LEU A 113 -28.31 8.79 12.60
N PRO A 114 -29.62 8.63 12.83
CA PRO A 114 -30.35 7.46 12.36
C PRO A 114 -30.20 7.23 10.86
N ALA A 115 -29.90 5.99 10.47
CA ALA A 115 -29.64 5.62 9.07
C ALA A 115 -30.88 5.79 8.17
N ASP A 116 -32.08 5.72 8.73
CA ASP A 116 -33.36 5.85 8.02
C ASP A 116 -33.75 7.29 7.68
N LEU A 117 -32.99 8.29 8.17
CA LEU A 117 -33.28 9.68 7.87
C LEU A 117 -32.98 10.01 6.39
N PRO A 118 -33.84 10.78 5.71
CA PRO A 118 -33.56 11.30 4.38
C PRO A 118 -32.24 12.06 4.34
N LEU A 119 -31.51 11.93 3.23
CA LEU A 119 -30.19 12.54 3.06
C LEU A 119 -30.23 14.07 3.22
N GLU A 120 -31.30 14.73 2.76
CA GLU A 120 -31.48 16.17 2.92
C GLU A 120 -31.60 16.57 4.39
N THR A 121 -32.38 15.81 5.17
CA THR A 121 -32.51 16.04 6.61
C THR A 121 -31.16 15.86 7.31
N ARG A 122 -30.42 14.79 6.99
CA ARG A 122 -29.07 14.58 7.53
C ARG A 122 -28.12 15.72 7.21
N ARG A 123 -28.13 16.21 5.96
CA ARG A 123 -27.31 17.36 5.53
C ARG A 123 -27.68 18.63 6.29
N ALA A 124 -28.98 18.90 6.44
CA ALA A 124 -29.47 20.07 7.19
C ALA A 124 -29.04 20.01 8.66
N THR A 125 -29.13 18.84 9.30
CA THR A 125 -28.68 18.64 10.69
C THR A 125 -27.18 18.90 10.85
N VAL A 126 -26.36 18.34 9.96
CA VAL A 126 -24.89 18.56 9.99
C VAL A 126 -24.54 20.03 9.70
N ARG A 127 -25.24 20.68 8.76
CA ARG A 127 -25.04 22.10 8.47
C ARG A 127 -25.40 22.98 9.68
N SER A 128 -26.51 22.68 10.36
CA SER A 128 -26.87 23.39 11.59
C SER A 128 -25.83 23.21 12.69
N LEU A 129 -25.27 21.99 12.83
CA LEU A 129 -24.20 21.71 13.78
C LEU A 129 -22.95 22.54 13.45
N LEU A 130 -22.50 22.54 12.19
CA LEU A 130 -21.37 23.34 11.73
C LEU A 130 -21.58 24.84 11.96
N ASN A 131 -22.75 25.39 11.65
CA ASN A 131 -23.05 26.79 11.89
C ASN A 131 -22.98 27.17 13.38
N SER A 132 -23.37 26.25 14.26
CA SER A 132 -23.26 26.46 15.71
C SER A 132 -21.80 26.42 16.21
N LEU A 133 -20.98 25.54 15.64
CA LEU A 133 -19.59 25.33 16.03
C LEU A 133 -18.61 26.28 15.32
N GLY A 134 -18.99 26.83 14.17
CA GLY A 134 -18.16 27.73 13.37
C GLY A 134 -17.79 28.99 14.15
N LYS A 135 -18.71 29.52 14.97
CA LYS A 135 -18.48 30.72 15.80
C LYS A 135 -17.53 30.48 16.98
N SER A 136 -17.39 29.25 17.45
CA SER A 136 -16.60 28.92 18.65
C SER A 136 -15.29 28.19 18.35
N LEU A 137 -15.24 27.39 17.27
CA LEU A 137 -14.13 26.50 16.94
C LEU A 137 -13.53 26.75 15.54
N GLY A 138 -14.06 27.71 14.76
CA GLY A 138 -13.63 27.93 13.38
C GLY A 138 -13.99 26.77 12.44
N ALA A 139 -14.94 25.93 12.84
CA ALA A 139 -15.45 24.81 12.07
C ALA A 139 -16.45 25.29 11.02
N THR A 140 -15.95 25.66 9.84
CA THR A 140 -16.79 26.01 8.69
C THR A 140 -16.91 24.81 7.74
N PRO A 141 -17.94 24.77 6.87
CA PRO A 141 -18.04 23.74 5.84
C PRO A 141 -16.76 23.64 4.99
N GLU A 142 -16.14 24.78 4.68
CA GLU A 142 -14.91 24.90 3.90
C GLU A 142 -13.73 24.27 4.65
N SER A 143 -13.55 24.57 5.93
CA SER A 143 -12.43 24.03 6.72
C SER A 143 -12.54 22.52 6.91
N VAL A 144 -13.75 21.98 7.05
CA VAL A 144 -13.99 20.52 7.12
C VAL A 144 -13.73 19.83 5.78
N VAL A 145 -14.17 20.44 4.67
CA VAL A 145 -13.90 19.92 3.32
C VAL A 145 -12.41 19.95 3.01
N ALA A 146 -11.72 21.04 3.37
CA ALA A 146 -10.28 21.15 3.21
C ALA A 146 -9.54 20.08 4.03
N ASP A 147 -9.93 19.87 5.29
CA ASP A 147 -9.37 18.79 6.12
C ASP A 147 -9.61 17.39 5.52
N ALA A 148 -10.84 17.10 5.11
CA ALA A 148 -11.18 15.80 4.51
C ALA A 148 -10.41 15.52 3.22
N SER A 149 -10.29 16.52 2.34
CA SER A 149 -9.58 16.37 1.07
C SER A 149 -8.07 16.18 1.27
N ARG A 150 -7.46 16.92 2.21
CA ARG A 150 -6.06 16.76 2.58
C ARG A 150 -5.78 15.38 3.20
N LYS A 151 -6.66 14.90 4.08
CA LYS A 151 -6.57 13.53 4.64
C LYS A 151 -6.65 12.47 3.55
N LEU A 152 -7.57 12.59 2.60
CA LEU A 152 -7.65 11.67 1.47
C LEU A 152 -6.38 11.72 0.60
N ALA A 153 -5.77 12.90 0.41
CA ALA A 153 -4.53 13.05 -0.35
C ALA A 153 -3.36 12.35 0.36
N ALA A 154 -3.27 12.51 1.69
CA ALA A 154 -2.30 11.81 2.53
C ALA A 154 -2.44 10.28 2.41
N LEU A 155 -3.68 9.76 2.50
CA LEU A 155 -3.93 8.32 2.34
C LEU A 155 -3.54 7.80 0.95
N ASN A 156 -3.83 8.56 -0.11
CA ASN A 156 -3.45 8.18 -1.46
C ASN A 156 -1.93 8.23 -1.67
N SER A 157 -1.26 9.25 -1.14
CA SER A 157 0.21 9.31 -1.14
C SER A 157 0.81 8.13 -0.38
N PHE A 158 0.27 7.79 0.78
CA PHE A 158 0.74 6.66 1.58
C PHE A 158 0.53 5.31 0.86
N ALA A 159 -0.63 5.12 0.23
CA ALA A 159 -0.88 3.92 -0.57
C ALA A 159 0.13 3.77 -1.72
N GLY A 160 0.40 4.87 -2.45
CA GLY A 160 1.40 4.88 -3.52
C GLY A 160 2.84 4.68 -3.01
N TYR A 161 3.15 5.16 -1.81
CA TYR A 161 4.41 4.86 -1.12
C TYR A 161 4.55 3.35 -0.83
N MET A 162 3.53 2.74 -0.21
CA MET A 162 3.53 1.32 0.14
C MET A 162 3.60 0.40 -1.09
N GLU A 163 2.93 0.77 -2.18
CA GLU A 163 3.01 0.07 -3.46
C GLU A 163 4.44 0.06 -4.02
N ARG A 164 5.11 1.22 -4.07
CA ARG A 164 6.51 1.32 -4.53
C ARG A 164 7.44 0.50 -3.66
N LYS A 165 7.36 0.66 -2.34
CA LYS A 165 8.22 -0.06 -1.39
C LYS A 165 8.06 -1.59 -1.48
N THR A 166 6.83 -2.04 -1.70
CA THR A 166 6.52 -3.46 -1.88
C THR A 166 7.06 -3.95 -3.21
N SER A 167 6.87 -3.20 -4.30
CA SER A 167 7.41 -3.53 -5.61
C SER A 167 8.94 -3.63 -5.62
N GLU A 168 9.63 -2.72 -4.94
CA GLU A 168 11.08 -2.76 -4.79
C GLU A 168 11.53 -4.01 -4.03
N SER A 169 10.87 -4.31 -2.91
CA SER A 169 11.18 -5.49 -2.10
C SER A 169 10.96 -6.79 -2.88
N VAL A 170 9.83 -6.89 -3.62
CA VAL A 170 9.55 -8.03 -4.50
C VAL A 170 10.65 -8.19 -5.54
N SER A 171 11.06 -7.10 -6.21
CA SER A 171 12.13 -7.16 -7.21
C SER A 171 13.48 -7.61 -6.65
N VAL A 172 13.80 -7.23 -5.41
CA VAL A 172 15.01 -7.72 -4.72
C VAL A 172 14.90 -9.22 -4.45
N PHE A 173 13.79 -9.67 -3.87
CA PHE A 173 13.58 -11.08 -3.57
C PHE A 173 13.54 -11.97 -4.82
N GLU A 174 12.94 -11.50 -5.92
CA GLU A 174 12.95 -12.23 -7.20
C GLU A 174 14.37 -12.41 -7.75
N ARG A 175 15.24 -11.39 -7.60
CA ARG A 175 16.66 -11.50 -7.98
C ARG A 175 17.41 -12.50 -7.10
N GLU A 176 17.17 -12.48 -5.80
CA GLU A 176 17.77 -13.44 -4.87
C GLU A 176 17.32 -14.88 -5.17
N ILE A 177 16.03 -15.07 -5.48
CA ILE A 177 15.50 -16.39 -5.89
C ILE A 177 16.22 -16.88 -7.15
N ALA A 178 16.34 -16.05 -8.19
CA ALA A 178 17.03 -16.43 -9.41
C ALA A 178 18.51 -16.81 -9.18
N ASP A 179 19.20 -16.09 -8.30
CA ASP A 179 20.58 -16.41 -7.91
C ASP A 179 20.64 -17.76 -7.18
N PHE A 180 19.75 -18.02 -6.22
CA PHE A 180 19.68 -19.30 -5.53
C PHE A 180 19.35 -20.46 -6.45
N GLU A 181 18.46 -20.27 -7.44
CA GLU A 181 18.16 -21.29 -8.45
C GLU A 181 19.40 -21.65 -9.28
N SER A 182 20.17 -20.64 -9.72
CA SER A 182 21.44 -20.85 -10.41
C SER A 182 22.45 -21.64 -9.57
N GLN A 183 22.57 -21.30 -8.28
CA GLN A 183 23.43 -22.02 -7.34
C GLN A 183 22.97 -23.48 -7.12
N ILE A 184 21.66 -23.72 -7.08
CA ILE A 184 21.09 -25.07 -6.95
C ILE A 184 21.46 -25.91 -8.17
N GLU A 185 21.30 -25.39 -9.39
CA GLU A 185 21.65 -26.10 -10.61
C GLU A 185 23.15 -26.40 -10.70
N ALA A 186 24.01 -25.44 -10.35
CA ALA A 186 25.45 -25.66 -10.29
C ALA A 186 25.83 -26.78 -9.29
N ARG A 187 25.19 -26.80 -8.11
CA ARG A 187 25.41 -27.86 -7.11
C ARG A 187 24.89 -29.22 -7.58
N ARG A 188 23.74 -29.27 -8.26
CA ARG A 188 23.20 -30.50 -8.87
C ARG A 188 24.15 -31.08 -9.90
N ALA A 189 24.71 -30.23 -10.78
CA ALA A 189 25.72 -30.65 -11.75
C ALA A 189 26.98 -31.21 -11.07
N GLY A 190 27.42 -30.58 -9.97
CA GLY A 190 28.54 -31.07 -9.15
C GLY A 190 28.27 -32.44 -8.51
N ILE A 191 27.06 -32.68 -8.00
CA ILE A 191 26.65 -33.98 -7.46
C ILE A 191 26.71 -35.07 -8.56
N GLU A 192 26.21 -34.77 -9.75
CA GLU A 192 26.21 -35.73 -10.85
C GLU A 192 27.62 -36.05 -11.35
N ALA A 193 28.49 -35.04 -11.42
CA ALA A 193 29.90 -35.23 -11.74
C ALA A 193 30.60 -36.15 -10.72
N ALA A 194 30.39 -35.90 -9.42
CA ALA A 194 30.97 -36.72 -8.35
C ALA A 194 30.44 -38.17 -8.38
N ARG A 195 29.15 -38.38 -8.67
CA ARG A 195 28.56 -39.72 -8.85
C ARG A 195 29.17 -40.45 -10.03
N SER A 196 29.35 -39.76 -11.16
CA SER A 196 29.98 -40.32 -12.36
C SER A 196 31.43 -40.72 -12.10
N GLU A 197 32.18 -39.90 -11.38
CA GLU A 197 33.56 -40.18 -10.99
C GLU A 197 33.64 -41.41 -10.07
N LEU A 198 32.81 -41.46 -9.02
CA LEU A 198 32.73 -42.62 -8.13
C LEU A 198 32.43 -43.91 -8.92
N ALA A 199 31.44 -43.88 -9.82
CA ALA A 199 31.09 -45.03 -10.66
C ALA A 199 32.21 -45.47 -11.62
N LYS A 200 33.08 -44.55 -12.05
CA LYS A 200 34.28 -44.89 -12.85
C LYS A 200 35.34 -45.55 -11.98
N VAL A 201 35.61 -44.99 -10.80
CA VAL A 201 36.58 -45.53 -9.85
C VAL A 201 36.16 -46.93 -9.40
N THR A 202 34.91 -47.12 -8.99
CA THR A 202 34.38 -48.43 -8.57
C THR A 202 34.54 -49.47 -9.67
N ARG A 203 34.14 -49.17 -10.92
CA ARG A 203 34.32 -50.10 -12.05
C ARG A 203 35.79 -50.41 -12.33
N GLY A 204 36.68 -49.42 -12.17
CA GLY A 204 38.12 -49.63 -12.29
C GLY A 204 38.64 -50.59 -11.24
N CYS A 205 38.22 -50.43 -9.98
CA CYS A 205 38.59 -51.32 -8.88
C CYS A 205 38.02 -52.74 -9.07
N GLU A 206 36.75 -52.87 -9.48
CA GLU A 206 36.12 -54.15 -9.77
C GLU A 206 36.87 -54.88 -10.89
N SER A 207 37.13 -54.20 -12.01
CA SER A 207 37.86 -54.80 -13.14
C SER A 207 39.29 -55.22 -12.78
N GLU A 208 39.97 -54.49 -11.89
CA GLU A 208 41.30 -54.89 -11.44
C GLU A 208 41.22 -56.04 -10.42
N SER A 209 40.22 -56.03 -9.54
CA SER A 209 39.94 -57.13 -8.62
C SER A 209 39.70 -58.44 -9.36
N ASP A 210 38.90 -58.42 -10.43
CA ASP A 210 38.61 -59.61 -11.25
C ASP A 210 39.90 -60.19 -11.86
N LYS A 211 40.80 -59.35 -12.38
CA LYS A 211 42.09 -59.82 -12.90
C LYS A 211 42.98 -60.43 -11.82
N LEU A 212 42.99 -59.84 -10.63
CA LEU A 212 43.76 -60.38 -9.51
C LEU A 212 43.16 -61.71 -9.03
N ASP A 213 41.83 -61.86 -9.06
CA ASP A 213 41.14 -63.11 -8.76
C ASP A 213 41.50 -64.20 -9.77
N ASP A 214 41.54 -63.89 -11.08
CA ASP A 214 42.01 -64.83 -12.12
C ASP A 214 43.44 -65.33 -11.86
N VAL A 215 44.33 -64.44 -11.37
CA VAL A 215 45.70 -64.83 -10.99
C VAL A 215 45.70 -65.73 -9.76
N LEU A 216 44.89 -65.41 -8.74
CA LEU A 216 44.76 -66.24 -7.54
C LEU A 216 44.19 -67.62 -7.89
N GLU A 217 43.17 -67.69 -8.74
CA GLU A 217 42.55 -68.92 -9.23
C GLU A 217 43.58 -69.79 -9.96
N PHE A 218 44.38 -69.21 -10.86
CA PHE A 218 45.44 -69.91 -11.59
C PHE A 218 46.45 -70.62 -10.66
N PHE A 219 46.78 -70.01 -9.52
CA PHE A 219 47.73 -70.58 -8.55
C PHE A 219 47.06 -71.41 -7.45
N SER A 220 45.73 -71.33 -7.28
CA SER A 220 44.99 -72.22 -6.39
C SER A 220 44.68 -73.53 -7.10
N LEU A 221 45.37 -74.60 -6.72
CA LEU A 221 45.32 -75.93 -7.36
C LEU A 221 43.96 -76.67 -7.25
N ASP A 222 42.88 -76.01 -6.87
CA ASP A 222 41.53 -76.60 -6.73
C ASP A 222 40.45 -75.54 -7.04
N VAL A 223 39.85 -75.61 -8.24
CA VAL A 223 38.38 -75.63 -8.58
C VAL A 223 38.20 -75.32 -10.09
N TYR A 224 37.16 -75.91 -10.69
CA TYR A 224 36.70 -75.88 -12.10
C TYR A 224 36.74 -74.51 -12.83
N PRO A 225 36.74 -74.47 -14.19
CA PRO A 225 37.06 -73.28 -14.99
C PRO A 225 36.24 -72.05 -14.63
N SER A 226 36.97 -70.98 -14.26
CA SER A 226 36.57 -69.57 -14.15
C SER A 226 35.29 -69.20 -14.88
N LYS A 227 34.44 -68.45 -14.15
CA LYS A 227 33.17 -67.85 -14.60
C LYS A 227 33.31 -66.92 -15.82
N ASN A 228 34.54 -66.51 -16.13
CA ASN A 228 34.89 -65.59 -17.22
C ASN A 228 35.54 -66.27 -18.43
N THR A 229 35.71 -67.60 -18.41
CA THR A 229 36.24 -68.33 -19.56
C THR A 229 35.13 -68.55 -20.59
N PRO A 230 35.19 -67.98 -21.81
CA PRO A 230 34.28 -68.41 -22.87
C PRO A 230 34.48 -69.92 -23.11
N PRO A 231 33.39 -70.70 -23.32
CA PRO A 231 33.52 -72.13 -23.52
C PRO A 231 34.44 -72.40 -24.70
N ALA A 232 35.58 -73.03 -24.43
CA ALA A 232 36.52 -73.50 -25.44
C ALA A 232 35.82 -74.59 -26.28
N GLY A 233 35.09 -74.18 -27.31
CA GLY A 233 34.31 -75.11 -28.13
C GLY A 233 33.28 -74.50 -29.08
N SER A 234 33.48 -73.27 -29.58
CA SER A 234 32.65 -72.72 -30.67
C SER A 234 33.53 -72.09 -31.76
N GLU A 235 34.44 -72.87 -32.32
CA GLU A 235 34.97 -72.61 -33.66
C GLU A 235 34.97 -73.91 -34.50
N ALA A 236 34.14 -73.87 -35.55
CA ALA A 236 34.27 -74.56 -36.82
C ALA A 236 34.21 -76.10 -36.88
N ALA A 237 32.99 -76.64 -37.10
CA ALA A 237 32.64 -77.47 -38.27
C ALA A 237 31.10 -77.65 -38.35
#